data_AF-A0A9E3IKM0-F1
#
_entry.id   AF-A0A9E3IKM0-F1
#
_cell.length_a   1.000
_cell.length_b   1.000
_cell.length_c   1.000
_cell.angle_alpha   90.00
_cell.angle_beta   90.00
_cell.angle_gamma   90.00
#
_symmetry.space_group_name_H-M   'P 1'
#
loop_
_entity.id
_entity.type
_entity.pdbx_description
1 polymer ?
#
loop_
_entity_poly.entity_id
_entity_poly.type
_entity_poly.pdbx_seq_one_letter_code
_entity_poly.pdbx_strand_id
1 'polypeptide(L)'
;AVLGLRLEVVDGQATLLLDPRIPPHWTSFEVDYVYKTTFFRLQFDRSGHEKEPQVTLDGRALGSSRLPLHDDGRQHSVQIALPSMMPVPTGESSELLL
;
A
#
# COMPACT_ATOMS: atom_id res chain seq x y z
N ALA A 1 -5.15 -14.08 -6.96
CA ALA A 1 -5.62 -13.17 -5.89
C ALA A 1 -6.23 -11.94 -6.53
N VAL A 2 -7.43 -11.53 -6.11
CA VAL A 2 -8.24 -10.49 -6.79
C VAL A 2 -7.73 -9.07 -6.51
N LEU A 3 -7.10 -8.82 -5.35
CA LEU A 3 -6.56 -7.52 -4.96
C LEU A 3 -5.03 -7.43 -5.04
N GLY A 4 -4.36 -8.48 -5.52
CA GLY A 4 -2.89 -8.52 -5.58
C GLY A 4 -2.18 -8.58 -4.21
N LEU A 5 -2.90 -8.99 -3.17
CA LEU A 5 -2.32 -9.36 -1.88
C LEU A 5 -1.93 -10.84 -1.91
N ARG A 6 -0.70 -11.16 -1.48
CA ARG A 6 -0.18 -12.54 -1.47
C ARG A 6 0.62 -12.82 -0.21
N LEU A 7 0.26 -13.89 0.49
CA LEU A 7 1.06 -14.41 1.60
C LEU A 7 2.27 -15.18 1.05
N GLU A 8 3.44 -14.89 1.58
CA GLU A 8 4.68 -15.65 1.38
C GLU A 8 5.23 -16.07 2.74
N VAL A 9 5.70 -17.32 2.84
CA VAL A 9 6.32 -17.86 4.05
C VAL A 9 7.68 -18.45 3.67
N VAL A 10 8.75 -17.88 4.23
CA VAL A 10 10.13 -18.32 4.01
C VAL A 10 10.77 -18.53 5.37
N ASP A 11 11.33 -19.71 5.62
CA ASP A 11 11.97 -20.07 6.90
C ASP A 11 11.10 -19.77 8.13
N GLY A 12 9.79 -19.97 7.99
CA GLY A 12 8.79 -19.70 9.04
C GLY A 12 8.42 -18.22 9.22
N GLN A 13 9.01 -17.30 8.46
CA GLN A 13 8.67 -15.87 8.48
C GLN A 13 7.58 -15.58 7.44
N ALA A 14 6.45 -15.05 7.91
CA ALA A 14 5.33 -14.68 7.05
C ALA A 14 5.42 -13.22 6.60
N THR A 15 5.22 -12.98 5.31
CA THR A 15 5.19 -11.66 4.70
C THR A 15 3.97 -11.56 3.78
N LEU A 16 3.21 -10.48 3.90
CA LEU A 16 2.20 -10.12 2.91
C LEU A 16 2.84 -9.24 1.84
N LEU A 17 2.93 -9.77 0.62
CA LEU A 17 3.35 -9.01 -0.55
C LEU A 17 2.19 -8.16 -1.06
N LEU A 18 2.47 -6.89 -1.30
CA LEU A 18 1.51 -5.89 -1.74
C LEU A 18 1.80 -5.52 -3.21
N ASP A 19 1.00 -6.07 -4.13
CA ASP A 19 0.98 -5.68 -5.55
C ASP A 19 -0.46 -5.25 -5.91
N PRO A 20 -0.98 -4.13 -5.38
CA PRO A 20 -2.41 -3.82 -5.48
C PRO A 20 -2.88 -3.63 -6.92
N ARG A 21 -3.75 -4.53 -7.38
CA ARG A 21 -4.36 -4.52 -8.72
C ARG A 21 -5.82 -4.08 -8.64
N ILE A 22 -6.00 -2.79 -8.41
CA ILE A 22 -7.33 -2.18 -8.24
C ILE A 22 -7.70 -1.29 -9.43
N PRO A 23 -9.00 -1.08 -9.70
CA PRO A 23 -9.44 -0.18 -10.76
C PRO A 23 -8.83 1.22 -10.67
N PRO A 24 -8.59 1.90 -11.81
CA PRO A 24 -7.97 3.24 -11.85
C PRO A 24 -8.70 4.30 -11.04
N HIS A 25 -10.03 4.22 -11.02
CA HIS A 25 -10.90 5.23 -10.42
C HIS A 25 -11.03 5.10 -8.90
N TRP A 26 -10.43 4.08 -8.28
CA TRP A 26 -10.45 3.93 -6.83
C TRP A 26 -9.35 4.79 -6.22
N THR A 27 -9.76 5.78 -5.44
CA THR A 27 -8.86 6.68 -4.71
C THR A 27 -8.38 6.05 -3.40
N SER A 28 -9.20 5.24 -2.76
CA SER A 28 -8.86 4.55 -1.53
C SER A 28 -9.74 3.31 -1.33
N PHE A 29 -9.25 2.36 -0.53
CA PHE A 29 -10.01 1.21 -0.05
C PHE A 29 -9.35 0.64 1.22
N GLU A 30 -10.12 -0.13 1.99
CA GLU A 30 -9.64 -0.79 3.21
C GLU A 30 -9.75 -2.31 3.10
N VAL A 31 -8.78 -3.00 3.69
CA VAL A 31 -8.80 -4.46 3.87
C VAL A 31 -8.49 -4.77 5.33
N ASP A 32 -9.42 -5.44 6.00
CA ASP A 32 -9.16 -6.08 7.27
C ASP A 32 -8.56 -7.47 7.01
N TYR A 33 -7.31 -7.68 7.44
CA TYR A 33 -6.56 -8.92 7.23
C TYR A 33 -6.14 -9.52 8.57
N VAL A 34 -6.53 -10.78 8.81
CA VAL A 34 -6.17 -11.51 10.03
C VAL A 34 -5.08 -12.52 9.71
N TYR A 35 -3.95 -12.40 10.41
CA TYR A 35 -2.90 -13.42 10.41
C TYR A 35 -2.85 -14.08 11.78
N LYS A 36 -3.28 -15.34 11.86
CA LYS A 36 -3.41 -16.09 13.12
C LYS A 36 -4.24 -15.31 14.14
N THR A 37 -3.63 -14.78 15.20
CA THR A 37 -4.34 -14.03 16.26
C THR A 37 -4.21 -12.52 16.11
N THR A 38 -3.40 -12.04 15.16
CA THR A 38 -3.12 -10.62 14.94
C THR A 38 -3.98 -10.06 13.81
N PHE A 39 -4.53 -8.86 14.05
CA PHE A 39 -5.37 -8.14 13.11
C PHE A 39 -4.58 -7.00 12.46
N PHE A 40 -4.66 -6.88 11.14
CA PHE A 40 -4.06 -5.80 10.38
C PHE A 40 -5.17 -5.05 9.63
N ARG A 41 -5.27 -3.74 9.87
CA ARG A 41 -6.12 -2.84 9.08
C ARG A 41 -5.30 -2.17 8.01
N LEU A 42 -5.46 -2.60 6.77
CA LEU A 42 -4.73 -2.09 5.62
C LEU A 42 -5.55 -1.00 4.93
N GLN A 43 -5.08 0.24 5.02
CA GLN A 43 -5.68 1.40 4.37
C GLN A 43 -4.85 1.76 3.14
N PHE A 44 -5.43 1.60 1.96
CA PHE A 44 -4.80 1.97 0.71
C PHE A 44 -5.29 3.33 0.27
N ASP A 45 -4.36 4.21 -0.11
CA ASP A 45 -4.65 5.55 -0.59
C ASP A 45 -3.82 5.85 -1.84
N ARG A 46 -4.48 6.29 -2.92
CA ARG A 46 -3.88 6.65 -4.21
C ARG A 46 -3.82 8.16 -4.44
N SER A 47 -4.18 8.97 -3.44
CA SER A 47 -4.18 10.44 -3.57
C SER A 47 -2.78 11.07 -3.51
N GLY A 48 -1.77 10.29 -3.12
CA GLY A 48 -0.39 10.73 -3.00
C GLY A 48 0.34 10.95 -4.33
N HIS A 49 1.50 11.61 -4.23
CA HIS A 49 2.42 11.89 -5.36
C HIS A 49 3.59 10.90 -5.43
N GLU A 50 3.49 9.78 -4.70
CA GLU A 50 4.55 8.79 -4.60
C GLU A 50 4.82 8.15 -5.96
N LYS A 51 6.09 7.93 -6.30
CA LYS A 51 6.46 7.22 -7.53
C LYS A 51 6.32 5.71 -7.40
N GLU A 52 6.43 5.21 -6.18
CA GLU A 52 6.40 3.80 -5.82
C GLU A 52 5.53 3.60 -4.57
N PRO A 53 4.89 2.43 -4.40
CA PRO A 53 4.10 2.17 -3.21
C PRO A 53 4.92 2.33 -1.92
N GLN A 54 4.41 3.09 -0.96
CA GLN A 54 4.99 3.22 0.37
C GLN A 54 4.13 2.50 1.40
N VAL A 55 4.78 1.80 2.33
CA VAL A 55 4.12 1.05 3.39
C VAL A 55 4.60 1.55 4.75
N THR A 56 3.63 1.86 5.60
CA THR A 56 3.84 2.28 6.98
C THR A 56 3.10 1.33 7.90
N LEU A 57 3.81 0.72 8.86
CA LEU A 57 3.25 -0.16 9.89
C LEU A 57 3.35 0.56 11.23
N ASP A 58 2.19 0.83 11.86
CA ASP A 58 2.09 1.55 13.14
C ASP A 58 2.91 2.86 13.18
N GLY A 59 2.88 3.60 12.07
CA GLY A 59 3.62 4.87 11.91
C GLY A 59 5.09 4.71 11.51
N ARG A 60 5.62 3.49 11.39
CA ARG A 60 6.99 3.22 10.92
C ARG A 60 7.02 2.84 9.45
N ALA A 61 7.75 3.61 8.64
CA ALA A 61 7.99 3.30 7.24
C ALA A 61 8.81 2.00 7.10
N LEU A 62 8.39 1.11 6.20
CA LEU A 62 9.06 -0.16 5.91
C LEU A 62 9.94 -0.12 4.65
N GLY A 63 9.83 0.93 3.83
CA GLY A 63 10.64 1.15 2.62
C GLY A 63 10.49 0.08 1.53
N SER A 64 9.48 -0.79 1.63
CA SER A 64 9.22 -1.85 0.65
C SER A 64 7.74 -2.24 0.65
N SER A 65 7.25 -2.80 -0.46
CA SER A 65 5.89 -3.34 -0.60
C SER A 65 5.69 -4.69 0.11
N ARG A 66 6.40 -4.92 1.22
CA ARG A 66 6.44 -6.17 1.98
C ARG A 66 6.05 -5.87 3.42
N LEU A 67 4.89 -6.38 3.83
CA LEU A 67 4.40 -6.24 5.19
C LEU A 67 4.75 -7.51 6.00
N PRO A 68 5.67 -7.44 6.98
CA PRO A 68 5.91 -8.57 7.87
C PRO A 68 4.66 -8.84 8.71
N LEU A 69 4.30 -10.12 8.85
CA LEU A 69 3.14 -10.55 9.61
C LEU A 69 3.59 -11.21 10.92
N HIS A 70 3.52 -10.44 12.00
CA HIS A 70 3.77 -10.93 13.35
C HIS A 70 2.47 -11.47 13.96
N ASP A 71 2.59 -12.48 14.83
CA ASP A 71 1.49 -13.08 15.59
C ASP A 71 1.66 -12.70 17.06
N ASP A 72 1.33 -11.46 17.39
CA ASP A 72 1.41 -10.86 18.70
C ASP A 72 0.03 -10.66 19.38
N GLY A 73 -1.05 -11.03 18.69
CA GLY A 73 -2.43 -10.89 19.14
C GLY A 73 -2.99 -9.46 19.14
N ARG A 74 -2.25 -8.49 18.60
CA ARG A 74 -2.65 -7.07 18.62
C ARG A 74 -3.33 -6.66 17.33
N GLN A 75 -3.86 -5.44 17.33
CA GLN A 75 -4.28 -4.76 16.12
C GLN A 75 -3.16 -3.83 15.64
N HIS A 76 -2.79 -3.96 14.38
CA HIS A 76 -1.85 -3.10 13.69
C HIS A 76 -2.55 -2.24 12.64
N SER A 77 -2.11 -0.99 12.52
CA SER A 77 -2.52 -0.08 11.46
C SER A 77 -1.49 -0.10 10.35
N VAL A 78 -1.93 -0.36 9.12
CA VAL A 78 -1.08 -0.35 7.94
C VAL A 78 -1.60 0.70 6.96
N GLN A 79 -0.74 1.64 6.59
CA GLN A 79 -1.03 2.64 5.56
C GLN A 79 -0.23 2.29 4.32
N ILE A 80 -0.90 2.27 3.17
CA ILE A 80 -0.31 1.96 1.88
C ILE A 80 -0.61 3.13 0.95
N ALA A 81 0.40 3.98 0.72
CA ALA A 81 0.32 5.02 -0.30
C ALA A 81 0.65 4.39 -1.66
N LEU A 82 -0.22 4.59 -2.64
CA LEU A 82 -0.09 4.09 -4.00
C LEU A 82 0.26 5.24 -4.94
N PRO A 83 1.04 4.97 -6.00
CA PRO A 83 1.27 5.96 -7.03
C PRO A 83 -0.05 6.36 -7.68
N SER A 84 -0.26 7.67 -7.84
CA SER A 84 -1.35 8.18 -8.66
C SER A 84 -1.21 7.65 -10.09
N MET A 85 -2.30 7.15 -10.64
CA MET A 85 -2.36 6.73 -12.04
C MET A 85 -2.58 7.91 -13.00
N MET A 86 -2.95 9.08 -12.47
CA MET A 86 -2.90 10.30 -13.24
C MET A 86 -1.46 10.83 -13.16
N PRO A 87 -0.75 11.00 -14.28
CA PRO A 87 0.48 11.76 -14.24
C PRO A 87 0.14 13.10 -13.58
N VAL A 88 0.91 13.47 -12.55
CA VAL A 88 0.90 14.85 -12.06
C VAL A 88 1.04 15.71 -13.31
N PRO A 89 0.15 16.70 -13.57
CA PRO A 89 0.38 17.62 -14.66
C PRO A 89 1.68 18.35 -14.35
N THR A 90 2.78 17.85 -14.91
CA THR A 90 4.05 18.56 -14.95
C THR A 90 3.72 19.85 -15.67
N GLY A 91 3.78 20.97 -14.95
CA GLY A 91 3.52 22.29 -15.50
C GLY A 91 4.57 22.63 -16.56
N GLU A 92 4.40 22.10 -17.76
CA GLU A 92 5.11 22.50 -18.98
C GLU A 92 4.06 23.05 -19.93
N SER A 93 3.65 24.29 -19.68
CA SER A 93 2.97 25.17 -20.65
C SER A 93 2.95 26.59 -20.09
N SER A 94 4.12 27.22 -20.06
CA SER A 94 4.24 28.69 -20.13
C SER A 94 5.02 29.07 -21.38
N GLU A 95 4.61 28.54 -22.54
CA GLU A 95 4.71 29.30 -23.78
C GLU A 95 3.40 30.08 -23.89
N LEU A 96 3.32 31.19 -23.14
CA LEU A 96 2.39 32.25 -23.47
C LEU A 96 2.90 32.87 -24.77
N LEU A 97 2.25 32.46 -25.85
CA LEU A 97 2.17 33.20 -27.09
C LEU A 97 1.69 34.62 -26.77
N LEU A 98 2.58 35.61 -26.86
CA LEU A 98 2.31 37.01 -27.19
C LEU A 98 3.61 37.68 -27.66
#